data_AF-A0A820NWU4-F1
#
_entry.id   AF-A0A820NWU4-F1
#
_cell.length_a   1.000
_cell.length_b   1.000
_cell.length_c   1.000
_cell.angle_alpha   90.00
_cell.angle_beta   90.00
_cell.angle_gamma   90.00
#
_symmetry.space_group_name_H-M   'P 1'
#
loop_
_entity.id
_entity.type
_entity.pdbx_description
1 polymer ?
#
loop_
_entity_poly.entity_id
_entity_poly.type
_entity_poly.pdbx_seq_one_letter_code
_entity_poly.pdbx_strand_id
1 'polypeptide(L)'
;QLLTGAPCDHIDLNPTKHIVEDEIIWAKLLSACESNLLIGASTGRSDVNEEEYAQNRISSNHAFSVLAAHSVSSIQMQFVLVRDPHGRSYYQDELLTAPILNRLNTIDRNSQSPGAFWISWPKFLRFFNSITISTYASDYYDVREVNRFTRSSAQSIPTYQFYLS
;
A
#
# COMPACT_ATOMS: atom_id res chain seq x y z
N GLN A 1 -7.62 -11.26 0.05
CA GLN A 1 -8.88 -12.03 0.09
C GLN A 1 -8.96 -13.12 1.17
N LEU A 2 -7.89 -13.85 1.52
CA LEU A 2 -8.00 -14.98 2.46
C LEU A 2 -8.29 -14.58 3.92
N LEU A 3 -7.86 -13.39 4.35
CA LEU A 3 -7.95 -12.98 5.76
C LEU A 3 -9.27 -12.27 6.13
N THR A 4 -9.92 -11.58 5.18
CA THR A 4 -11.09 -10.72 5.44
C THR A 4 -12.28 -11.00 4.53
N GLY A 5 -12.12 -11.78 3.46
CA GLY A 5 -13.16 -11.98 2.45
C GLY A 5 -13.47 -10.74 1.58
N ALA A 6 -13.06 -9.54 1.97
CA ALA A 6 -13.30 -8.31 1.23
C ALA A 6 -12.45 -8.21 -0.06
N PRO A 7 -12.96 -7.52 -1.10
CA PRO A 7 -12.15 -7.21 -2.28
C PRO A 7 -10.91 -6.40 -1.87
N CYS A 8 -9.78 -6.75 -2.49
CA CYS A 8 -8.52 -6.05 -2.27
C CYS A 8 -8.15 -5.34 -3.56
N ASP A 9 -7.94 -4.03 -3.48
CA ASP A 9 -7.34 -3.28 -4.58
C ASP A 9 -5.82 -3.46 -4.51
N HIS A 10 -5.25 -4.00 -5.58
CA HIS A 10 -3.82 -4.17 -5.74
C HIS A 10 -3.28 -3.11 -6.68
N ILE A 11 -2.25 -2.39 -6.23
CA ILE A 11 -1.58 -1.34 -6.97
C ILE A 11 -0.13 -1.76 -7.14
N ASP A 12 0.30 -2.00 -8.38
CA ASP A 12 1.72 -2.23 -8.70
C ASP A 12 2.47 -0.88 -8.61
N LEU A 13 3.63 -0.84 -7.96
CA LEU A 13 4.46 0.38 -7.87
C LEU A 13 5.66 0.31 -8.81
N ASN A 14 5.83 -0.81 -9.53
CA ASN A 14 6.91 -0.93 -10.47
C ASN A 14 6.66 0.01 -11.65
N PRO A 15 7.53 1.01 -11.91
CA PRO A 15 7.35 2.01 -12.96
C PRO A 15 7.34 1.38 -14.37
N THR A 16 7.86 0.16 -14.53
CA THR A 16 7.78 -0.57 -15.81
C THR A 16 6.43 -1.24 -16.05
N LYS A 17 5.65 -1.45 -14.99
CA LYS A 17 4.37 -2.19 -15.03
C LYS A 17 3.16 -1.31 -14.74
N HIS A 18 3.38 -0.24 -13.99
CA HIS A 18 2.32 0.61 -13.52
C HIS A 18 2.05 1.78 -14.49
N ILE A 19 0.79 1.98 -14.82
CA ILE A 19 0.33 2.99 -15.80
C ILE A 19 -0.18 4.26 -15.09
N VAL A 20 -0.44 4.17 -13.78
CA VAL A 20 -1.07 5.26 -13.04
C VAL A 20 -0.01 6.20 -12.46
N GLU A 21 -0.29 7.50 -12.53
CA GLU A 21 0.61 8.56 -12.08
C GLU A 21 0.83 8.50 -10.56
N ASP A 22 2.05 8.85 -10.11
CA ASP A 22 2.45 8.84 -8.71
C ASP A 22 1.51 9.65 -7.81
N GLU A 23 0.98 10.77 -8.32
CA GLU A 23 0.02 11.62 -7.60
C GLU A 23 -1.31 10.91 -7.33
N ILE A 24 -1.76 10.07 -8.26
CA ILE A 24 -2.99 9.28 -8.11
C ILE A 24 -2.76 8.14 -7.12
N ILE A 25 -1.59 7.48 -7.17
CA ILE A 25 -1.22 6.46 -6.17
C ILE A 25 -1.21 7.09 -4.78
N TRP A 26 -0.57 8.25 -4.63
CA TRP A 26 -0.52 8.97 -3.38
C TRP A 26 -1.93 9.32 -2.87
N ALA A 27 -2.79 9.88 -3.74
CA ALA A 27 -4.16 10.24 -3.38
C ALA A 27 -4.97 9.02 -2.91
N LYS A 28 -4.83 7.86 -3.59
CA LYS A 28 -5.46 6.60 -3.18
C LYS A 28 -4.95 6.13 -1.82
N LEU A 29 -3.64 6.16 -1.62
CA LEU A 29 -3.02 5.74 -0.37
C LEU A 29 -3.47 6.63 0.80
N LEU A 30 -3.43 7.95 0.61
CA LEU A 30 -3.86 8.93 1.61
C LEU A 30 -5.33 8.70 1.98
N SER A 31 -6.21 8.58 0.98
CA SER A 31 -7.65 8.33 1.19
C SER A 31 -7.90 7.02 1.97
N ALA A 32 -7.14 5.97 1.67
CA ALA A 32 -7.25 4.69 2.35
C ALA A 32 -6.78 4.76 3.81
N CYS A 33 -5.69 5.50 4.08
CA CYS A 33 -5.21 5.76 5.45
C CYS A 33 -6.25 6.55 6.26
N GLU A 34 -6.81 7.62 5.70
CA GLU A 34 -7.85 8.45 6.37
C GLU A 34 -9.14 7.66 6.64
N SER A 35 -9.44 6.68 5.77
CA SER A 35 -10.58 5.77 5.94
C SER A 35 -10.29 4.60 6.91
N ASN A 36 -9.11 4.56 7.53
CA ASN A 36 -8.65 3.48 8.43
C ASN A 36 -8.71 2.08 7.78
N LEU A 37 -8.48 2.00 6.46
CA LEU A 37 -8.43 0.72 5.77
C LEU A 37 -7.15 -0.05 6.14
N LEU A 38 -7.22 -1.38 6.06
CA LEU A 38 -6.03 -2.21 6.20
C LEU A 38 -5.21 -2.15 4.91
N ILE A 39 -3.99 -1.67 5.01
CA ILE A 39 -3.09 -1.49 3.86
C ILE A 39 -1.82 -2.30 4.08
N GLY A 40 -1.53 -3.20 3.16
CA GLY A 40 -0.27 -3.91 3.06
C GLY A 40 0.62 -3.33 1.97
N ALA A 41 1.92 -3.41 2.15
CA ALA A 41 2.89 -3.10 1.11
C ALA A 41 3.98 -4.17 1.09
N SER A 42 4.53 -4.48 -0.09
CA SER A 42 5.60 -5.48 -0.21
C SER A 42 6.82 -4.93 -0.92
N THR A 43 8.00 -5.40 -0.51
CA THR A 43 9.30 -5.14 -1.14
C THR A 43 9.72 -6.35 -1.98
N GLY A 44 10.84 -6.25 -2.70
CA GLY A 44 11.31 -7.31 -3.61
C GLY A 44 11.22 -6.92 -5.08
N ARG A 45 11.47 -5.64 -5.37
CA ARG A 45 11.65 -5.17 -6.74
C ARG A 45 12.87 -5.82 -7.39
N SER A 46 12.71 -6.30 -8.63
CA SER A 46 13.77 -6.96 -9.38
C SER A 46 14.86 -6.01 -9.89
N ASP A 47 14.59 -4.70 -9.93
CA ASP A 47 15.51 -3.65 -10.37
C ASP A 47 16.28 -2.98 -9.20
N VAL A 48 16.13 -3.50 -7.98
CA VAL A 48 16.85 -3.06 -6.78
C VAL A 48 17.67 -4.24 -6.28
N ASN A 49 18.98 -4.07 -6.15
CA ASN A 49 19.86 -5.14 -5.67
C ASN A 49 19.74 -5.30 -4.13
N GLU A 50 20.11 -6.48 -3.62
CA GLU A 50 20.07 -6.76 -2.17
C GLU A 50 20.97 -5.82 -1.35
N GLU A 51 22.06 -5.34 -1.96
CA GLU A 51 22.98 -4.39 -1.34
C GLU A 51 22.33 -3.02 -1.08
N GLU A 52 21.55 -2.48 -2.01
CA GLU A 52 20.84 -1.20 -1.85
C GLU A 52 19.76 -1.32 -0.76
N TYR A 53 19.06 -2.45 -0.69
CA TYR A 53 18.15 -2.77 0.43
C TYR A 53 18.89 -2.79 1.77
N ALA A 54 20.04 -3.48 1.83
CA ALA A 54 20.84 -3.60 3.06
C ALA A 54 21.40 -2.24 3.51
N GLN A 55 21.91 -1.43 2.57
CA GLN A 55 22.41 -0.07 2.84
C GLN A 55 21.32 0.84 3.40
N ASN A 56 20.09 0.73 2.88
CA ASN A 56 18.94 1.48 3.35
C ASN A 56 18.22 0.81 4.54
N ARG A 57 18.71 -0.35 5.00
CA ARG A 57 18.13 -1.13 6.12
C ARG A 57 16.65 -1.50 5.91
N ILE A 58 16.27 -1.76 4.66
CA ILE A 58 14.94 -2.27 4.29
C ILE A 58 15.07 -3.76 4.00
N SER A 59 14.20 -4.59 4.57
CA SER A 59 14.16 -6.02 4.24
C SER A 59 13.66 -6.22 2.80
N SER A 60 14.43 -6.91 1.96
CA SER A 60 13.97 -7.34 0.62
C SER A 60 12.95 -8.48 0.73
N ASN A 61 12.09 -8.63 -0.28
CA ASN A 61 11.10 -9.71 -0.38
C ASN A 61 10.24 -9.88 0.89
N HIS A 62 9.81 -8.76 1.47
CA HIS A 62 9.12 -8.74 2.75
C HIS A 62 7.82 -7.95 2.67
N ALA A 63 6.89 -8.26 3.57
CA ALA A 63 5.61 -7.59 3.67
C ALA A 63 5.58 -6.66 4.89
N PHE A 64 5.04 -5.48 4.69
CA PHE A 64 4.90 -4.42 5.67
C PHE A 64 3.45 -3.97 5.76
N SER A 65 3.07 -3.37 6.88
CA SER A 65 1.78 -2.68 7.02
C SER A 65 1.99 -1.19 6.82
N VAL A 66 1.16 -0.54 6.01
CA VAL A 66 1.11 0.93 5.95
C VAL A 66 0.11 1.39 7.01
N LEU A 67 0.57 2.28 7.89
CA LEU A 67 -0.20 2.77 9.03
C LEU A 67 -0.78 4.15 8.76
N ALA A 68 -0.01 5.02 8.09
CA ALA A 68 -0.43 6.36 7.75
C ALA A 68 0.34 6.94 6.58
N ALA A 69 -0.22 7.98 5.98
CA ALA A 69 0.42 8.80 4.95
C ALA A 69 0.25 10.28 5.36
N HIS A 70 1.31 11.08 5.24
CA HIS A 70 1.27 12.49 5.62
C HIS A 70 2.12 13.35 4.69
N SER A 71 1.65 14.57 4.41
CA SER A 71 2.40 15.58 3.65
C SER A 71 2.89 16.70 4.57
N VAL A 72 4.17 17.04 4.47
CA VAL A 72 4.80 18.12 5.21
C VAL A 72 4.94 19.34 4.30
N SER A 73 3.96 20.25 4.37
CA SER A 73 3.86 21.40 3.47
C SER A 73 5.08 22.33 3.49
N SER A 74 5.80 22.44 4.62
CA SER A 74 6.98 23.31 4.76
C SER A 74 8.16 22.90 3.88
N ILE A 75 8.21 21.63 3.47
CA ILE A 75 9.26 21.08 2.59
C ILE A 75 8.68 20.40 1.35
N GLN A 76 7.36 20.56 1.10
CA GLN A 76 6.64 19.95 -0.01
C GLN A 76 6.94 18.45 -0.20
N MET A 77 7.02 17.71 0.91
CA MET A 77 7.41 16.30 0.90
C MET A 77 6.35 15.42 1.53
N GLN A 78 6.20 14.23 0.98
CA GLN A 78 5.25 13.22 1.41
C GLN A 78 6.00 12.10 2.14
N PHE A 79 5.40 11.59 3.21
CA PHE A 79 5.95 10.52 4.04
C PHE A 79 4.90 9.47 4.33
N VAL A 80 5.33 8.22 4.40
CA VAL A 80 4.50 7.07 4.73
C VAL A 80 5.02 6.47 6.04
N LEU A 81 4.12 6.21 6.98
CA LEU A 81 4.42 5.44 8.18
C LEU A 81 4.20 3.96 7.86
N VAL A 82 5.26 3.17 7.96
CA VAL A 82 5.27 1.75 7.64
C VAL A 82 5.67 0.96 8.87
N ARG A 83 5.14 -0.24 9.05
CA ARG A 83 5.51 -1.17 10.12
C ARG A 83 6.00 -2.50 9.56
N ASP A 84 7.19 -2.89 10.01
CA ASP A 84 7.71 -4.25 9.84
C ASP A 84 7.12 -5.18 10.92
N PRO A 85 6.38 -6.24 10.55
CA PRO A 85 5.88 -7.25 11.49
C PRO A 85 6.98 -7.94 12.31
N HIS A 86 8.21 -8.03 11.79
CA HIS A 86 9.35 -8.62 12.49
C HIS A 86 10.01 -7.67 13.49
N GLY A 87 9.51 -6.42 13.64
CA GLY A 87 10.02 -5.47 14.63
C GLY A 87 11.38 -4.86 14.29
N ARG A 88 11.87 -5.00 13.05
CA ARG A 88 13.11 -4.36 12.60
C ARG A 88 12.80 -2.91 12.21
N SER A 89 13.19 -1.93 13.04
CA SER A 89 12.92 -0.50 12.81
C SER A 89 14.20 0.34 12.72
N TYR A 90 15.26 -0.17 12.09
CA TYR A 90 16.51 0.58 11.98
C TYR A 90 16.58 1.48 10.74
N TYR A 91 15.45 1.66 10.04
CA TYR A 91 15.37 2.49 8.84
C TYR A 91 15.76 3.93 9.14
N GLN A 92 16.60 4.50 8.29
CA GLN A 92 17.03 5.88 8.40
C GLN A 92 16.90 6.54 7.03
N ASP A 93 16.07 7.57 6.96
CA ASP A 93 15.96 8.43 5.78
C ASP A 93 16.70 9.74 6.04
N GLU A 94 17.60 10.11 5.14
CA GLU A 94 18.31 11.40 5.18
C GLU A 94 17.36 12.60 5.15
N LEU A 95 16.19 12.41 4.52
CA LEU A 95 15.14 13.43 4.43
C LEU A 95 14.35 13.59 5.74
N LEU A 96 14.46 12.62 6.67
CA LEU A 96 13.85 12.66 8.00
C LEU A 96 14.79 13.27 9.03
N THR A 97 15.02 14.59 8.92
CA THR A 97 15.72 15.33 9.96
C THR A 97 14.99 15.22 11.31
N ALA A 98 15.70 15.35 12.43
CA ALA A 98 15.11 15.24 13.77
C ALA A 98 13.86 16.15 13.97
N PRO A 99 13.82 17.41 13.51
CA PRO A 99 12.62 18.24 13.60
C PRO A 99 11.42 17.68 12.82
N ILE A 100 11.65 17.16 11.61
CA ILE A 100 10.61 16.56 10.77
C ILE A 100 10.10 15.28 11.42
N LEU A 101 11.01 14.40 11.84
CA LEU A 101 10.66 13.14 12.48
C LEU A 101 9.87 13.36 13.78
N ASN A 102 10.27 14.34 14.61
CA ASN A 102 9.53 14.69 15.81
C ASN A 102 8.12 15.15 15.48
N ARG A 103 7.94 16.02 14.47
CA ARG A 103 6.62 16.46 14.02
C ARG A 103 5.76 15.27 13.55
N LEU A 104 6.31 14.41 12.70
CA LEU A 104 5.60 13.24 12.19
C LEU A 104 5.20 12.27 13.32
N ASN A 105 6.08 12.06 14.30
CA ASN A 105 5.78 11.23 15.48
C ASN A 105 4.72 11.82 16.41
N THR A 106 4.48 13.13 16.36
CA THR A 106 3.36 13.74 17.11
C THR A 106 2.02 13.59 16.38
N ILE A 107 2.03 13.37 15.07
CA ILE A 107 0.82 13.27 14.24
C ILE A 107 0.19 11.89 14.38
N ASP A 108 1.00 10.82 14.38
CA ASP A 108 0.50 9.45 14.47
C ASP A 108 1.12 8.71 15.67
N ARG A 109 0.26 8.29 16.61
CA ARG A 109 0.68 7.54 17.81
C ARG A 109 1.26 6.17 17.47
N ASN A 110 0.86 5.58 16.34
CA ASN A 110 1.35 4.29 15.89
C ASN A 110 2.81 4.33 15.48
N SER A 111 3.43 5.52 15.32
CA SER A 111 4.85 5.64 15.03
C SER A 111 5.75 5.14 16.16
N GLN A 112 5.21 5.00 17.37
CA GLN A 112 5.89 4.41 18.53
C GLN A 112 5.78 2.88 18.56
N SER A 113 5.04 2.28 17.62
CA SER A 113 4.88 0.83 17.58
C SER A 113 6.21 0.15 17.21
N PRO A 114 6.52 -1.02 17.79
CA PRO A 114 7.70 -1.79 17.39
C PRO A 114 7.68 -2.10 15.89
N GLY A 115 8.80 -1.84 15.21
CA GLY A 115 8.91 -2.03 13.76
C GLY A 115 8.36 -0.86 12.93
N ALA A 116 7.77 0.17 13.53
CA ALA A 116 7.24 1.32 12.81
C ALA A 116 8.33 2.35 12.49
N PHE A 117 8.32 2.87 11.27
CA PHE A 117 9.23 3.91 10.82
C PHE A 117 8.60 4.75 9.70
N TRP A 118 8.99 6.01 9.62
CA TRP A 118 8.63 6.88 8.50
C TRP A 118 9.59 6.68 7.34
N ILE A 119 9.07 6.77 6.12
CA ILE A 119 9.85 6.75 4.87
C ILE A 119 9.34 7.82 3.92
N SER A 120 10.23 8.53 3.23
CA SER A 120 9.83 9.49 2.21
C SER A 120 9.17 8.80 1.01
N TRP A 121 8.20 9.47 0.40
CA TRP A 121 7.45 8.94 -0.75
C TRP A 121 8.34 8.48 -1.92
N PRO A 122 9.39 9.22 -2.32
CA PRO A 122 10.29 8.76 -3.38
C PRO A 122 11.01 7.46 -3.04
N LYS A 123 11.46 7.30 -1.78
CA LYS A 123 12.08 6.04 -1.33
C LYS A 123 11.06 4.92 -1.21
N PHE A 124 9.83 5.23 -0.79
CA PHE A 124 8.75 4.25 -0.79
C PHE A 124 8.50 3.70 -2.20
N LEU A 125 8.37 4.57 -3.21
CA LEU A 125 8.24 4.14 -4.60
C LEU A 125 9.47 3.36 -5.10
N ARG A 126 10.68 3.73 -4.67
CA ARG A 126 11.93 3.03 -5.05
C ARG A 126 12.01 1.61 -4.51
N PHE A 127 11.61 1.35 -3.27
CA PHE A 127 11.85 0.06 -2.60
C PHE A 127 10.64 -0.88 -2.56
N PHE A 128 9.42 -0.34 -2.64
CA PHE A 128 8.20 -1.13 -2.59
C PHE A 128 7.74 -1.50 -4.00
N ASN A 129 7.29 -2.74 -4.16
CA ASN A 129 6.81 -3.28 -5.43
C ASN A 129 5.30 -3.09 -5.62
N SER A 130 4.52 -3.03 -4.55
CA SER A 130 3.07 -2.97 -4.63
C SER A 130 2.43 -2.61 -3.29
N ILE A 131 1.20 -2.13 -3.37
CA ILE A 131 0.30 -1.82 -2.26
C ILE A 131 -0.96 -2.67 -2.42
N THR A 132 -1.45 -3.23 -1.33
CA THR A 132 -2.73 -3.93 -1.27
C THR A 132 -3.63 -3.22 -0.26
N ILE A 133 -4.76 -2.68 -0.72
CA ILE A 133 -5.74 -2.00 0.11
C ILE A 133 -6.93 -2.95 0.30
N SER A 134 -7.22 -3.33 1.54
CA SER A 134 -8.41 -4.12 1.87
C SER A 134 -9.60 -3.18 2.05
N THR A 135 -10.61 -3.30 1.20
CA THR A 135 -11.88 -2.54 1.30
C THR A 135 -12.82 -3.13 2.36
N TYR A 136 -12.30 -3.39 3.56
CA TYR A 136 -13.14 -3.89 4.65
C TYR A 136 -14.01 -2.74 5.18
N ALA A 137 -15.25 -2.64 4.69
CA ALA A 137 -16.31 -1.89 5.35
C ALA A 137 -17.17 -2.89 6.13
N SER A 138 -17.56 -2.57 7.37
CA SER A 138 -18.49 -3.40 8.17
C SER A 138 -19.83 -3.66 7.48
N ASP A 139 -20.14 -2.84 6.46
CA ASP A 139 -21.42 -2.82 5.75
C ASP A 139 -21.28 -3.36 4.31
N TYR A 140 -20.13 -3.95 3.95
CA TYR A 140 -19.92 -4.54 2.62
C TYR A 140 -20.53 -5.96 2.56
N TYR A 141 -21.65 -6.10 1.85
CA TYR A 141 -22.24 -7.40 1.52
C TYR A 141 -21.73 -7.84 0.14
N ASP A 142 -20.83 -8.84 0.12
CA ASP A 142 -20.34 -9.45 -1.11
C ASP A 142 -21.40 -10.40 -1.68
N VAL A 143 -22.13 -9.99 -2.72
CA VAL A 143 -23.03 -10.90 -3.46
C VAL A 143 -22.17 -11.72 -4.43
N ARG A 144 -21.64 -12.85 -3.94
CA ARG A 144 -20.90 -13.80 -4.79
C ARG A 144 -21.88 -14.68 -5.55
N GLU A 145 -22.07 -14.41 -6.83
CA GLU A 145 -22.62 -15.44 -7.72
C GLU A 145 -21.58 -16.55 -7.89
N VAL A 146 -21.84 -17.70 -7.27
CA VAL A 146 -21.04 -18.92 -7.45
C VAL A 146 -21.36 -19.50 -8.82
N ASN A 147 -20.76 -18.95 -9.87
CA ASN A 147 -20.80 -19.55 -11.20
C ASN A 147 -19.82 -20.72 -11.24
N ARG A 148 -20.35 -21.94 -11.15
CA ARG A 148 -19.59 -23.17 -11.44
C ARG A 148 -19.47 -23.30 -12.95
N PHE A 149 -18.26 -23.18 -13.48
CA PHE A 149 -17.99 -23.61 -14.85
C PHE A 149 -18.02 -25.15 -14.92
N THR A 150 -19.16 -25.71 -15.29
CA THR A 150 -19.26 -27.11 -15.69
C THR A 150 -18.67 -27.28 -17.08
N ARG A 151 -17.83 -28.29 -17.28
CA ARG A 151 -17.08 -28.55 -18.52
C ARG A 151 -17.95 -28.97 -19.73
N SER A 152 -19.27 -28.78 -19.68
CA SER A 152 -20.20 -29.20 -20.72
C SER A 152 -21.35 -28.21 -20.90
N SER A 153 -21.07 -27.07 -21.53
CA SER A 153 -22.06 -26.33 -22.33
C SER A 153 -21.38 -25.09 -22.91
N ALA A 154 -20.74 -25.28 -24.06
CA ALA A 154 -20.62 -24.20 -25.03
C ALA A 154 -22.05 -23.85 -25.48
N GLN A 155 -22.70 -22.86 -24.88
CA GLN A 155 -23.91 -22.25 -25.42
C GLN A 155 -24.19 -20.88 -24.81
N SER A 156 -24.15 -19.88 -25.69
CA SER A 156 -24.75 -18.53 -25.64
C SER A 156 -24.45 -17.62 -24.44
N ILE A 157 -23.63 -16.59 -24.71
CA ILE A 157 -23.53 -15.36 -23.91
C ILE A 157 -24.79 -14.52 -24.18
N PRO A 158 -25.62 -14.14 -23.19
CA PRO A 158 -26.58 -13.07 -23.36
C PRO A 158 -25.88 -11.72 -23.15
N THR A 159 -25.88 -10.89 -24.19
CA THR A 159 -25.50 -9.47 -24.11
C THR A 159 -26.56 -8.73 -23.30
N TYR A 160 -26.20 -8.18 -22.13
CA TYR A 160 -27.08 -7.25 -21.42
C TYR A 160 -26.90 -5.83 -21.98
N GLN A 161 -27.95 -5.31 -22.61
CA GLN A 161 -28.08 -3.87 -22.89
C GLN A 161 -28.56 -3.16 -21.62
N PHE A 162 -27.86 -2.10 -21.23
CA PHE A 162 -28.28 -1.20 -20.17
C PHE A 162 -29.40 -0.29 -20.70
N TYR A 163 -30.57 -0.30 -20.03
CA TYR A 163 -31.55 0.78 -20.18
C TYR A 163 -31.26 1.84 -19.11
N LEU A 164 -30.95 3.06 -19.57
CA LEU A 164 -31.01 4.27 -18.75
C LEU A 164 -32.48 4.72 -18.71
N SER A 165 -33.00 4.94 -17.50
CA SER A 165 -34.30 5.59 -17.25
C SER A 165 -34.22 7.08 -17.52
#